data_AF-A0A1F4ZDJ6-F1
#
_entry.id   AF-A0A1F4ZDJ6-F1
#
_cell.length_a   1.000
_cell.length_b   1.000
_cell.length_c   1.000
_cell.angle_alpha   90.00
_cell.angle_beta   90.00
_cell.angle_gamma   90.00
#
_symmetry.space_group_name_H-M   'P 1'
#
loop_
_entity.id
_entity.type
_entity.pdbx_description
1 polymer ?
#
loop_
_entity_poly.entity_id
_entity_poly.type
_entity_poly.pdbx_seq_one_letter_code
_entity_poly.pdbx_strand_id
1 'polypeptide(L)'
;MRESWVRNVVASGAAVAFGLAILVMSLLAVANPMRVYPQVIKGTPVLAGASVEYYLPYPGVLPDNKLYVLKMVRDRVRLWLTFGDEQKAQRELGYADKRLGAAAALVEGGKSELGIRTYTKAEKYLERAVYAVIRLSRVDKKDVKSSLLTLSKATAKHAEVGVEIAARADREGEKMVALQTVAATQALKEKVDQALLEAE
;
A
#
# COMPACT_ATOMS: atom_id res chain seq x y z
N MET A 1 -16.48 -7.91 60.43
CA MET A 1 -16.06 -9.20 59.81
C MET A 1 -16.55 -9.42 58.38
N ARG A 2 -17.62 -8.76 57.88
CA ARG A 2 -18.12 -9.00 56.49
C ARG A 2 -17.35 -8.24 55.39
N GLU A 3 -16.71 -7.11 55.69
CA GLU A 3 -16.06 -6.27 54.66
C GLU A 3 -14.73 -6.83 54.12
N SER A 4 -13.91 -7.49 54.94
CA SER A 4 -12.65 -8.10 54.50
C SER A 4 -12.87 -9.30 53.59
N TRP A 5 -13.98 -10.04 53.76
CA TRP A 5 -14.33 -11.18 52.93
C TRP A 5 -14.72 -10.75 51.51
N VAL A 6 -15.54 -9.70 51.37
CA VAL A 6 -15.92 -9.16 50.05
C VAL A 6 -14.69 -8.64 49.30
N ARG A 7 -13.76 -7.96 49.99
CA ARG A 7 -12.54 -7.44 49.36
C ARG A 7 -11.61 -8.56 48.86
N ASN A 8 -11.53 -9.67 49.59
CA ASN A 8 -10.74 -10.84 49.19
C ASN A 8 -11.38 -11.59 48.02
N VAL A 9 -12.72 -11.70 47.98
CA VAL A 9 -13.45 -12.32 46.87
C VAL A 9 -13.33 -11.48 45.59
N VAL A 10 -13.41 -10.15 45.70
CA VAL A 10 -13.20 -9.23 44.56
C VAL A 10 -11.75 -9.26 44.06
N ALA A 11 -10.77 -9.32 44.96
CA ALA A 11 -9.36 -9.44 44.60
C ALA A 11 -9.04 -10.78 43.90
N SER A 12 -9.63 -11.89 44.38
CA SER A 12 -9.51 -13.20 43.72
C SER A 12 -10.20 -13.22 42.35
N GLY A 13 -11.35 -12.54 42.20
CA GLY A 13 -12.03 -12.40 40.91
C GLY A 13 -11.20 -11.64 39.87
N ALA A 14 -10.51 -10.57 40.29
CA ALA A 14 -9.62 -9.81 39.42
C ALA A 14 -8.40 -10.63 38.94
N ALA A 15 -7.82 -11.44 39.81
CA ALA A 15 -6.69 -12.31 39.45
C ALA A 15 -7.10 -13.40 38.44
N VAL A 16 -8.29 -13.99 38.60
CA VAL A 16 -8.83 -14.97 37.64
C VAL A 16 -9.12 -14.32 36.29
N ALA A 17 -9.73 -13.12 36.27
CA ALA A 17 -9.99 -12.39 35.03
C ALA A 17 -8.70 -12.02 34.28
N PHE A 18 -7.66 -11.61 35.01
CA PHE A 18 -6.35 -11.31 34.42
C PHE A 18 -5.67 -12.55 33.85
N GLY A 19 -5.72 -13.68 34.56
CA GLY A 19 -5.22 -14.97 34.06
C GLY A 19 -5.96 -15.42 32.80
N LEU A 20 -7.28 -15.23 32.75
CA LEU A 20 -8.10 -15.59 31.60
C LEU A 20 -7.82 -14.68 30.39
N ALA A 21 -7.55 -13.40 30.61
CA ALA A 21 -7.11 -12.48 29.55
C ALA A 21 -5.75 -12.87 28.96
N ILE A 22 -4.78 -13.26 29.81
CA ILE A 22 -3.47 -13.74 29.34
C ILE A 22 -3.63 -15.02 28.52
N LEU A 23 -4.48 -15.96 28.97
CA LEU A 23 -4.76 -17.21 28.27
C LEU A 23 -5.35 -16.94 26.88
N VAL A 24 -6.34 -16.05 26.78
CA VAL A 24 -6.94 -15.65 25.50
C VAL A 24 -5.90 -14.99 24.59
N MET A 25 -5.05 -14.11 25.11
CA MET A 25 -4.04 -13.44 24.31
C MET A 25 -2.95 -14.40 23.80
N SER A 26 -2.60 -15.43 24.59
CA SER A 26 -1.69 -16.49 24.18
C SER A 26 -2.28 -17.40 23.09
N LEU A 27 -3.57 -17.76 23.20
CA LEU A 27 -4.29 -18.50 22.16
C LEU A 27 -4.38 -17.74 20.83
N LEU A 28 -4.62 -16.42 20.88
CA LEU A 28 -4.63 -15.57 19.70
C LEU A 28 -3.24 -15.37 19.07
N ALA A 29 -2.17 -15.45 19.86
CA ALA A 29 -0.79 -15.40 19.36
C ALA A 29 -0.42 -16.68 18.59
N VAL A 30 -0.82 -17.87 19.08
CA VAL A 30 -0.57 -19.16 18.40
C VAL A 30 -1.38 -19.30 17.10
N ALA A 31 -2.58 -18.72 17.03
CA ALA A 31 -3.39 -18.70 15.82
C ALA A 31 -2.77 -17.90 14.66
N ASN A 32 -1.73 -17.10 14.93
CA ASN A 32 -0.94 -16.40 13.92
C ASN A 32 0.48 -16.96 13.86
N PRO A 33 0.72 -18.14 13.25
CA PRO A 33 2.08 -18.59 13.00
C PRO A 33 2.82 -17.49 12.22
N MET A 34 4.01 -17.11 12.68
CA MET A 34 4.88 -16.20 11.94
C MET A 34 4.94 -16.68 10.48
N ARG A 35 4.34 -15.90 9.57
CA ARG A 35 4.40 -16.16 8.14
C ARG A 35 5.83 -15.89 7.68
N VAL A 36 6.66 -16.92 7.77
CA VAL A 36 7.91 -17.01 7.01
C VAL A 36 7.49 -17.16 5.55
N TYR A 37 7.74 -16.13 4.74
CA TYR A 37 7.51 -16.20 3.30
C TYR A 37 8.57 -17.10 2.66
N PRO A 38 8.21 -18.07 1.80
CA PRO A 38 9.20 -18.75 0.98
C PRO A 38 9.80 -17.74 -0.02
N GLN A 39 11.11 -17.59 0.01
CA GLN A 39 11.87 -16.93 -1.05
C GLN A 39 11.81 -17.84 -2.29
N VAL A 40 10.90 -17.56 -3.23
CA VAL A 40 10.97 -18.17 -4.56
C VAL A 40 12.01 -17.41 -5.36
N ILE A 41 13.28 -17.76 -5.16
CA ILE A 41 14.31 -17.52 -6.17
C ILE A 41 14.16 -18.65 -7.20
N LYS A 42 13.41 -18.38 -8.27
CA LYS A 42 13.57 -19.10 -9.53
C LYS A 42 13.93 -18.09 -10.60
N GLY A 43 15.24 -17.95 -10.79
CA GLY A 43 15.81 -17.29 -11.95
C GLY A 43 15.38 -18.04 -13.21
N THR A 44 14.65 -17.33 -14.06
CA THR A 44 14.61 -17.60 -15.49
C THR A 44 15.05 -16.29 -16.14
N PRO A 45 16.11 -16.28 -16.97
CA PRO A 45 16.61 -15.05 -17.57
C PRO A 45 15.68 -14.69 -18.74
N VAL A 46 14.67 -13.87 -18.47
CA VAL A 46 13.90 -13.22 -19.52
C VAL A 46 14.45 -11.82 -19.67
N LEU A 47 15.31 -11.68 -20.68
CA LEU A 47 15.66 -10.47 -21.42
C LEU A 47 15.93 -9.21 -20.59
N ALA A 48 17.21 -8.82 -20.58
CA ALA A 48 17.74 -7.59 -20.05
C ALA A 48 17.00 -6.33 -20.55
N GLY A 49 15.95 -5.95 -19.83
CA GLY A 49 15.54 -4.57 -19.59
C GLY A 49 15.69 -4.34 -18.09
N ALA A 50 16.31 -3.23 -17.68
CA ALA A 50 16.57 -2.94 -16.27
C ALA A 50 15.25 -2.95 -15.48
N SER A 51 14.96 -4.06 -14.78
CA SER A 51 13.81 -4.16 -13.88
C SER A 51 14.01 -3.17 -12.75
N VAL A 52 13.02 -2.33 -12.46
CA VAL A 52 13.14 -1.34 -11.39
C VAL A 52 13.12 -2.08 -10.06
N GLU A 53 14.23 -1.98 -9.30
CA GLU A 53 14.32 -2.53 -7.96
C GLU A 53 13.52 -1.65 -6.97
N TYR A 54 12.22 -1.96 -6.87
CA TYR A 54 11.30 -1.35 -5.92
C TYR A 54 10.29 -2.40 -5.43
N TYR A 55 10.21 -2.58 -4.11
CA TYR A 55 9.35 -3.59 -3.51
C TYR A 55 7.91 -3.06 -3.37
N LEU A 56 6.97 -3.68 -4.09
CA LEU A 56 5.55 -3.38 -3.91
C LEU A 56 5.01 -4.11 -2.67
N PRO A 57 4.45 -3.40 -1.67
CA PRO A 57 3.75 -4.03 -0.57
C PRO A 57 2.56 -4.88 -1.06
N TYR A 58 2.47 -6.10 -0.53
CA TYR A 58 1.41 -7.04 -0.89
C TYR A 58 0.00 -6.47 -0.59
N PRO A 59 -0.96 -6.58 -1.53
CA PRO A 59 -2.30 -6.01 -1.39
C PRO A 59 -3.14 -6.61 -0.25
N GLY A 60 -2.86 -7.87 0.11
CA GLY A 60 -3.59 -8.61 1.13
C GLY A 60 -4.99 -8.98 0.66
N VAL A 61 -5.98 -8.12 0.94
CA VAL A 61 -7.40 -8.35 0.62
C VAL A 61 -7.74 -7.68 -0.71
N LEU A 62 -8.14 -8.48 -1.70
CA LEU A 62 -8.56 -7.98 -3.00
C LEU A 62 -9.91 -7.24 -2.91
N PRO A 63 -10.20 -6.32 -3.86
CA PRO A 63 -11.46 -5.55 -3.91
C PRO A 63 -12.74 -6.38 -4.07
N ASP A 64 -12.61 -7.69 -4.28
CA ASP A 64 -13.69 -8.63 -4.59
C ASP A 64 -14.49 -9.10 -3.35
N ASN A 65 -13.99 -8.82 -2.14
CA ASN A 65 -14.58 -9.30 -0.89
C ASN A 65 -15.15 -8.17 -0.03
N LYS A 66 -16.24 -8.43 0.72
CA LYS A 66 -16.87 -7.46 1.65
C LYS A 66 -15.89 -6.92 2.71
N LEU A 67 -14.89 -7.71 3.10
CA LEU A 67 -13.82 -7.31 4.01
C LEU A 67 -12.94 -6.16 3.47
N TYR A 68 -12.93 -5.95 2.15
CA TYR A 68 -12.25 -4.81 1.52
C TYR A 68 -12.86 -3.47 1.95
N VAL A 69 -14.18 -3.40 2.17
CA VAL A 69 -14.85 -2.18 2.61
C VAL A 69 -14.35 -1.76 4.00
N LEU A 70 -14.23 -2.71 4.93
CA LEU A 70 -13.71 -2.42 6.28
C LEU A 70 -12.25 -1.93 6.23
N LYS A 71 -11.42 -2.55 5.38
CA LYS A 71 -10.04 -2.10 5.13
C LYS A 71 -10.00 -0.68 4.56
N MET A 72 -10.86 -0.37 3.59
CA MET A 72 -10.96 0.96 2.98
C MET A 72 -11.39 2.03 3.99
N VAL A 73 -12.35 1.71 4.87
CA VAL A 73 -12.79 2.61 5.95
C VAL A 73 -11.64 2.89 6.91
N ARG A 74 -10.94 1.85 7.37
CA ARG A 74 -9.76 2.01 8.24
C ARG A 74 -8.69 2.87 7.57
N ASP A 75 -8.38 2.61 6.30
CA ASP A 75 -7.36 3.34 5.55
C ASP A 75 -7.75 4.84 5.40
N ARG A 76 -9.05 5.14 5.24
CA ARG A 76 -9.58 6.51 5.23
C ARG A 76 -9.51 7.19 6.61
N VAL A 77 -9.91 6.49 7.67
CA VAL A 77 -9.81 6.99 9.05
C VAL A 77 -8.35 7.31 9.39
N ARG A 78 -7.43 6.41 9.02
CA ARG A 78 -6.00 6.62 9.23
C ARG A 78 -5.48 7.82 8.44
N LEU A 79 -5.93 8.02 7.20
CA LEU A 79 -5.53 9.20 6.41
C LEU A 79 -6.02 10.50 7.05
N TRP A 80 -7.26 10.50 7.57
CA TRP A 80 -7.86 11.66 8.24
C TRP A 80 -7.19 11.99 9.57
N LEU A 81 -6.76 10.97 10.32
CA LEU A 81 -6.02 11.12 11.58
C LEU A 81 -4.52 11.39 11.39
N THR A 82 -3.99 11.42 10.17
CA THR A 82 -2.60 11.85 9.96
C THR A 82 -2.51 13.35 9.82
N PHE A 83 -1.81 13.94 10.78
CA PHE A 83 -1.40 15.33 10.77
C PHE A 83 -0.02 15.43 10.11
N GLY A 84 0.13 16.39 9.19
CA GLY A 84 1.36 16.61 8.43
C GLY A 84 1.28 16.12 6.98
N ASP A 85 1.49 17.05 6.06
CA ASP A 85 1.39 16.83 4.61
C ASP A 85 2.37 15.77 4.08
N GLU A 86 3.57 15.68 4.66
CA GLU A 86 4.60 14.71 4.28
C GLU A 86 4.18 13.27 4.64
N GLN A 87 3.75 13.06 5.88
CA GLN A 87 3.24 11.76 6.33
C GLN A 87 1.99 11.35 5.54
N LYS A 88 1.17 12.32 5.15
CA LYS A 88 -0.01 12.09 4.33
C LYS A 88 0.38 11.62 2.93
N ALA A 89 1.38 12.26 2.31
CA ALA A 89 1.92 11.86 1.01
C ALA A 89 2.51 10.44 1.05
N GLN A 90 3.28 10.09 2.09
CA GLN A 90 3.81 8.74 2.27
C GLN A 90 2.70 7.68 2.41
N ARG A 91 1.61 8.02 3.12
CA ARG A 91 0.44 7.13 3.24
C ARG A 91 -0.28 6.97 1.91
N GLU A 92 -0.41 8.04 1.13
CA GLU A 92 -1.00 7.99 -0.21
C GLU A 92 -0.16 7.14 -1.17
N LEU A 93 1.17 7.26 -1.13
CA LEU A 93 2.07 6.37 -1.87
C LEU A 93 1.84 4.90 -1.49
N GLY A 94 1.88 4.58 -0.19
CA GLY A 94 1.63 3.20 0.25
C GLY A 94 0.21 2.68 -0.06
N TYR A 95 -0.73 3.56 -0.34
CA TYR A 95 -2.08 3.23 -0.82
C TYR A 95 -2.13 3.02 -2.33
N ALA A 96 -1.29 3.71 -3.10
CA ALA A 96 -1.08 3.49 -4.52
C ALA A 96 -0.46 2.11 -4.75
N ASP A 97 0.68 1.82 -4.11
CA ASP A 97 1.43 0.58 -4.33
C ASP A 97 0.58 -0.68 -4.04
N LYS A 98 -0.19 -0.66 -2.94
CA LYS A 98 -1.09 -1.76 -2.58
C LYS A 98 -2.20 -1.95 -3.61
N ARG A 99 -2.73 -0.87 -4.18
CA ARG A 99 -3.79 -0.96 -5.19
C ARG A 99 -3.24 -1.40 -6.53
N LEU A 100 -2.02 -1.02 -6.87
CA LEU A 100 -1.33 -1.51 -8.05
C LEU A 100 -1.14 -3.03 -7.97
N GLY A 101 -0.64 -3.55 -6.84
CA GLY A 101 -0.54 -5.00 -6.63
C GLY A 101 -1.90 -5.72 -6.68
N ALA A 102 -2.96 -5.09 -6.15
CA ALA A 102 -4.32 -5.64 -6.26
C ALA A 102 -4.83 -5.64 -7.70
N ALA A 103 -4.51 -4.60 -8.49
CA ALA A 103 -4.89 -4.51 -9.89
C ALA A 103 -4.20 -5.60 -10.71
N ALA A 104 -2.90 -5.80 -10.53
CA ALA A 104 -2.15 -6.88 -11.20
C ALA A 104 -2.78 -8.25 -10.90
N ALA A 105 -3.04 -8.56 -9.63
CA ALA A 105 -3.68 -9.82 -9.23
C ALA A 105 -5.10 -10.00 -9.77
N LEU A 106 -5.86 -8.91 -9.93
CA LEU A 106 -7.21 -8.96 -10.50
C LEU A 106 -7.19 -9.24 -12.01
N VAL A 107 -6.25 -8.64 -12.74
CA VAL A 107 -6.08 -8.92 -14.18
C VAL A 107 -5.60 -10.37 -14.38
N GLU A 108 -4.66 -10.85 -13.55
CA GLU A 108 -4.25 -12.26 -13.53
C GLU A 108 -5.41 -13.22 -13.25
N GLY A 109 -6.33 -12.82 -12.36
CA GLY A 109 -7.52 -13.60 -12.03
C GLY A 109 -8.67 -13.52 -13.04
N GLY A 110 -8.44 -12.97 -14.24
CA GLY A 110 -9.45 -12.84 -15.30
C GLY A 110 -10.51 -11.76 -15.04
N LYS A 111 -10.29 -10.88 -14.04
CA LYS A 111 -11.17 -9.75 -13.73
C LYS A 111 -10.59 -8.45 -14.30
N SER A 112 -10.27 -8.46 -15.60
CA SER A 112 -9.57 -7.38 -16.30
C SER A 112 -10.21 -6.01 -16.06
N GLU A 113 -11.53 -5.87 -16.26
CA GLU A 113 -12.24 -4.59 -16.07
C GLU A 113 -12.08 -4.03 -14.65
N LEU A 114 -12.19 -4.88 -13.62
CA LEU A 114 -12.03 -4.48 -12.22
C LEU A 114 -10.56 -4.16 -11.91
N GLY A 115 -9.63 -4.89 -12.51
CA GLY A 115 -8.20 -4.64 -12.47
C GLY A 115 -7.84 -3.25 -12.99
N ILE A 116 -8.27 -2.89 -14.20
CA ILE A 116 -8.01 -1.57 -14.80
C ILE A 116 -8.63 -0.44 -13.99
N ARG A 117 -9.87 -0.61 -13.50
CA ARG A 117 -10.50 0.37 -12.59
C ARG A 117 -9.76 0.53 -11.27
N THR A 118 -9.09 -0.53 -10.80
CA THR A 118 -8.27 -0.48 -9.57
C THR A 118 -6.92 0.16 -9.84
N TYR A 119 -6.31 -0.12 -11.00
CA TYR A 119 -5.07 0.49 -11.47
C TYR A 119 -5.21 2.00 -11.62
N THR A 120 -6.21 2.48 -12.36
CA THR A 120 -6.48 3.92 -12.51
C THR A 120 -6.70 4.64 -11.17
N LYS A 121 -7.29 3.95 -10.18
CA LYS A 121 -7.40 4.49 -8.81
C LYS A 121 -6.06 4.51 -8.09
N ALA A 122 -5.20 3.51 -8.28
CA ALA A 122 -3.86 3.48 -7.72
C ALA A 122 -3.06 4.70 -8.18
N GLU A 123 -3.05 4.98 -9.49
CA GLU A 123 -2.33 6.11 -10.05
C GLU A 123 -2.84 7.47 -9.53
N LYS A 124 -4.14 7.61 -9.27
CA LYS A 124 -4.66 8.84 -8.62
C LYS A 124 -4.16 9.04 -7.18
N TYR A 125 -3.78 7.98 -6.47
CA TYR A 125 -3.12 8.11 -5.17
C TYR A 125 -1.64 8.46 -5.33
N LEU A 126 -0.97 7.86 -6.31
CA LEU A 126 0.42 8.18 -6.64
C LEU A 126 0.56 9.64 -7.05
N GLU A 127 -0.30 10.12 -7.94
CA GLU A 127 -0.35 11.50 -8.41
C GLU A 127 -0.47 12.50 -7.25
N ARG A 128 -1.37 12.23 -6.30
CA ARG A 128 -1.54 13.09 -5.10
C ARG A 128 -0.31 13.08 -4.20
N ALA A 129 0.31 11.91 -4.01
CA ALA A 129 1.56 11.80 -3.25
C ALA A 129 2.68 12.62 -3.91
N VAL A 130 2.83 12.49 -5.23
CA VAL A 130 3.83 13.24 -6.03
C VAL A 130 3.62 14.75 -5.89
N TYR A 131 2.41 15.25 -6.15
CA TYR A 131 2.16 16.69 -6.04
C TYR A 131 2.30 17.23 -4.62
N ALA A 132 1.94 16.44 -3.60
CA ALA A 132 2.14 16.84 -2.22
C ALA A 132 3.64 16.97 -1.88
N VAL A 133 4.48 16.01 -2.28
CA VAL A 133 5.93 16.08 -2.05
C VAL A 133 6.58 17.21 -2.85
N ILE A 134 6.23 17.39 -4.12
CA ILE A 134 6.77 18.51 -4.93
C ILE A 134 6.38 19.86 -4.31
N ARG A 135 5.14 20.00 -3.83
CA ARG A 135 4.71 21.23 -3.12
C ARG A 135 5.54 21.46 -1.86
N LEU A 136 5.77 20.44 -1.05
CA LEU A 136 6.59 20.53 0.16
C LEU A 136 8.04 20.94 -0.16
N SER A 137 8.59 20.44 -1.28
CA SER A 137 9.93 20.81 -1.75
C SER A 137 10.01 22.27 -2.19
N ARG A 138 9.08 22.71 -3.06
CA ARG A 138 9.17 24.01 -3.76
C ARG A 138 8.60 25.17 -2.94
N VAL A 139 7.52 24.95 -2.21
CA VAL A 139 6.78 26.00 -1.50
C VAL A 139 7.23 26.06 -0.05
N ASP A 140 7.16 24.93 0.65
CA ASP A 140 7.47 24.86 2.08
C ASP A 140 8.98 24.75 2.36
N LYS A 141 9.79 24.63 1.30
CA LYS A 141 11.25 24.50 1.31
C LYS A 141 11.75 23.42 2.30
N LYS A 142 10.97 22.35 2.44
CA LYS A 142 11.35 21.21 3.30
C LYS A 142 12.33 20.31 2.56
N ASP A 143 13.26 19.73 3.31
CA ASP A 143 14.10 18.65 2.79
C ASP A 143 13.24 17.39 2.59
N VAL A 144 12.90 17.14 1.32
CA VAL A 144 12.13 15.98 0.90
C VAL A 144 12.90 15.11 -0.09
N LYS A 145 14.24 15.24 -0.15
CA LYS A 145 15.09 14.51 -1.11
C LYS A 145 14.89 12.99 -1.02
N SER A 146 14.79 12.47 0.21
CA SER A 146 14.50 11.04 0.46
C SER A 146 13.13 10.60 -0.09
N SER A 147 12.11 11.45 0.05
CA SER A 147 10.76 11.19 -0.46
C SER A 147 10.73 11.25 -1.99
N LEU A 148 11.44 12.21 -2.61
CA LEU A 148 11.56 12.31 -4.07
C LEU A 148 12.29 11.11 -4.67
N LEU A 149 13.39 10.64 -4.06
CA LEU A 149 14.09 9.42 -4.46
C LEU A 149 13.18 8.19 -4.42
N THR A 150 12.38 8.08 -3.35
CA THR A 150 11.42 6.98 -3.20
C THR A 150 10.33 7.05 -4.27
N LEU A 151 9.80 8.25 -4.54
CA LEU A 151 8.77 8.47 -5.56
C LEU A 151 9.30 8.21 -6.98
N SER A 152 10.55 8.55 -7.29
CA SER A 152 11.16 8.27 -8.60
C SER A 152 11.20 6.75 -8.85
N LYS A 153 11.65 5.97 -7.85
CA LYS A 153 11.62 4.50 -7.92
C LYS A 153 10.20 3.95 -8.01
N ALA A 154 9.27 4.47 -7.20
CA ALA A 154 7.89 4.01 -7.18
C ALA A 154 7.17 4.28 -8.51
N THR A 155 7.27 5.50 -9.05
CA THR A 155 6.68 5.87 -10.36
C THR A 155 7.25 5.02 -11.50
N ALA A 156 8.56 4.75 -11.49
CA ALA A 156 9.17 3.85 -12.46
C ALA A 156 8.59 2.42 -12.37
N LYS A 157 8.42 1.91 -11.15
CA LYS A 157 7.81 0.58 -10.96
C LYS A 157 6.32 0.55 -11.31
N HIS A 158 5.59 1.63 -11.04
CA HIS A 158 4.19 1.77 -11.42
C HIS A 158 3.99 1.77 -12.94
N ALA A 159 4.90 2.40 -13.69
CA ALA A 159 4.90 2.34 -15.14
C ALA A 159 5.19 0.91 -15.65
N GLU A 160 6.18 0.23 -15.08
CA GLU A 160 6.53 -1.17 -15.42
C GLU A 160 5.34 -2.13 -15.23
N VAL A 161 4.73 -2.13 -14.03
CA VAL A 161 3.57 -2.98 -13.72
C VAL A 161 2.34 -2.55 -14.51
N GLY A 162 2.19 -1.26 -14.80
CA GLY A 162 1.11 -0.75 -15.65
C GLY A 162 1.15 -1.30 -17.07
N VAL A 163 2.34 -1.46 -17.66
CA VAL A 163 2.53 -2.11 -18.97
C VAL A 163 2.13 -3.58 -18.91
N GLU A 164 2.49 -4.29 -17.83
CA GLU A 164 2.08 -5.68 -17.62
C GLU A 164 0.56 -5.82 -17.48
N ILE A 165 -0.08 -4.91 -16.73
CA ILE A 165 -1.53 -4.82 -16.59
C ILE A 165 -2.19 -4.58 -17.95
N ALA A 166 -1.64 -3.69 -18.77
CA ALA A 166 -2.15 -3.41 -20.11
C ALA A 166 -2.00 -4.62 -21.04
N ALA A 167 -0.87 -5.31 -21.01
CA ALA A 167 -0.60 -6.48 -21.85
C ALA A 167 -1.58 -7.63 -21.56
N ARG A 168 -2.03 -7.76 -20.32
CA ARG A 168 -2.93 -8.82 -19.86
C ARG A 168 -4.42 -8.45 -19.90
N ALA A 169 -4.76 -7.23 -20.32
CA ALA A 169 -6.16 -6.83 -20.42
C ALA A 169 -6.86 -7.53 -21.61
N ASP A 170 -8.10 -7.95 -21.42
CA ASP A 170 -8.83 -8.77 -22.40
C ASP A 170 -9.40 -7.94 -23.55
N ARG A 171 -9.86 -6.72 -23.25
CA ARG A 171 -10.54 -5.83 -24.22
C ARG A 171 -9.64 -4.71 -24.68
N GLU A 172 -9.72 -4.36 -25.96
CA GLU A 172 -8.93 -3.27 -26.55
C GLU A 172 -9.17 -1.92 -25.85
N GLY A 173 -10.42 -1.61 -25.48
CA GLY A 173 -10.72 -0.39 -24.72
C GLY A 173 -10.06 -0.36 -23.33
N GLU A 174 -9.90 -1.51 -22.69
CA GLU A 174 -9.24 -1.62 -21.38
C GLU A 174 -7.72 -1.46 -21.52
N LYS A 175 -7.13 -2.03 -22.57
CA LYS A 175 -5.72 -1.82 -22.94
C LYS A 175 -5.41 -0.36 -23.18
N MET A 176 -6.24 0.33 -23.97
CA MET A 176 -6.06 1.75 -24.28
C MET A 176 -6.07 2.61 -23.01
N VAL A 177 -7.01 2.36 -22.09
CA VAL A 177 -7.05 3.08 -20.80
C VAL A 177 -5.81 2.79 -19.95
N ALA A 178 -5.37 1.53 -19.91
CA ALA A 178 -4.16 1.16 -19.17
C ALA A 178 -2.91 1.83 -19.75
N LEU A 179 -2.74 1.85 -21.08
CA LEU A 179 -1.62 2.50 -21.75
C LEU A 179 -1.62 4.02 -21.58
N GLN A 180 -2.78 4.66 -21.67
CA GLN A 180 -2.92 6.09 -21.36
C GLN A 180 -2.52 6.40 -19.92
N THR A 181 -2.89 5.51 -19.00
CA THR A 181 -2.56 5.63 -17.58
C THR A 181 -1.04 5.47 -17.38
N VAL A 182 -0.40 4.51 -18.05
CA VAL A 182 1.07 4.36 -18.05
C VAL A 182 1.77 5.61 -18.55
N ALA A 183 1.30 6.20 -19.65
CA ALA A 183 1.87 7.44 -20.17
C ALA A 183 1.77 8.60 -19.16
N ALA A 184 0.65 8.70 -18.44
CA ALA A 184 0.49 9.67 -17.36
C ALA A 184 1.47 9.40 -16.20
N THR A 185 1.70 8.14 -15.83
CA THR A 185 2.69 7.74 -14.82
C THR A 185 4.12 8.09 -15.25
N GLN A 186 4.47 7.92 -16.52
CA GLN A 186 5.77 8.32 -17.07
C GLN A 186 5.97 9.83 -17.00
N ALA A 187 4.95 10.62 -17.38
CA ALA A 187 5.00 12.07 -17.23
C ALA A 187 5.12 12.52 -15.76
N LEU A 188 4.51 11.78 -14.83
CA LEU A 188 4.70 12.00 -13.38
C LEU A 188 6.13 11.71 -12.94
N LYS A 189 6.75 10.63 -13.44
CA LYS A 189 8.15 10.29 -13.16
C LYS A 189 9.08 11.42 -13.60
N GLU A 190 8.91 11.95 -14.80
CA GLU A 190 9.71 13.08 -15.31
C GLU A 190 9.63 14.30 -14.38
N LYS A 191 8.43 14.63 -13.89
CA LYS A 191 8.24 15.72 -12.92
C LYS A 191 8.96 15.47 -11.59
N VAL A 192 8.95 14.22 -11.10
CA VAL A 192 9.65 13.85 -9.86
C VAL A 192 11.15 13.93 -10.06
N ASP A 193 11.67 13.43 -11.17
CA ASP A 193 13.11 13.48 -11.48
C ASP A 193 13.59 14.92 -11.64
N GLN A 194 12.80 15.78 -12.29
CA GLN A 194 13.10 17.21 -12.37
C GLN A 194 13.15 17.85 -10.97
N ALA A 195 12.15 17.57 -10.12
CA ALA A 195 12.12 18.09 -8.75
C ALA A 195 13.30 17.56 -7.90
N LEU A 196 13.77 16.34 -8.17
CA LEU A 196 14.93 15.77 -7.52
C LEU A 196 16.22 16.50 -7.89
N LEU A 197 16.41 16.80 -9.18
CA LEU A 197 17.56 17.58 -9.67
C LEU A 197 17.58 19.01 -9.11
N GLU A 198 16.41 19.63 -8.96
CA GLU A 198 16.27 20.96 -8.33
C GLU A 198 16.58 20.96 -6.82
N ALA A 199 16.56 19.79 -6.17
CA ALA A 199 16.83 19.62 -4.75
C ALA A 199 18.27 19.17 -4.45
N GLU A 200 19.13 19.02 -5.47
CA GLU A 200 20.57 18.78 -5.33
C GLU A 200 21.37 20.09 -5.27
#